data_AF-W3U193-F1
#
_entry.id   AF-W3U193-F1
#
_cell.length_a   1.000
_cell.length_b   1.000
_cell.length_c   1.000
_cell.angle_alpha   90.00
_cell.angle_beta   90.00
_cell.angle_gamma   90.00
#
_symmetry.space_group_name_H-M   'P 1'
#
loop_
_entity.id
_entity.type
_entity.pdbx_description
1 polymer ?
#
loop_
_entity_poly.entity_id
_entity_poly.type
_entity_poly.pdbx_seq_one_letter_code
_entity_poly.pdbx_strand_id
1 'polypeptide(L)'
;MIEKRIRARQKAYFKKLYRKIAFVCMLLFCALAFCFGVVKIVSYFSSKNCVIQQIPVELTIPVFDLRVYCKEIAASVTPDRNKEVYQHCINLESEAYFAIREMWDMLSETTKKKCVKMVRPGDGNYFLLRDCFLNEREDEKNKVRNHF
;
A
#
# COMPACT_ATOMS: atom_id res chain seq x y z
N MET A 1 65.83 26.61 -46.27
CA MET A 1 65.96 26.69 -44.78
C MET A 1 64.73 27.30 -44.08
N ILE A 2 64.04 28.26 -44.71
CA ILE A 2 62.88 29.02 -44.16
C ILE A 2 61.65 28.13 -43.92
N GLU A 3 61.37 27.19 -44.81
CA GLU A 3 60.20 26.31 -44.79
C GLU A 3 60.14 25.35 -43.58
N LYS A 4 61.31 24.91 -43.09
CA LYS A 4 61.42 24.09 -41.86
C LYS A 4 61.06 24.90 -40.60
N ARG A 5 61.36 26.20 -40.57
CA ARG A 5 61.01 27.09 -39.45
C ARG A 5 59.50 27.39 -39.40
N ILE A 6 58.84 27.50 -40.54
CA ILE A 6 57.38 27.71 -40.62
C ILE A 6 56.61 26.48 -40.12
N ARG A 7 57.01 25.28 -40.56
CA ARG A 7 56.44 24.00 -40.07
C ARG A 7 56.64 23.79 -38.56
N ALA A 8 57.79 24.18 -38.00
CA ALA A 8 58.04 24.08 -36.57
C ALA A 8 57.14 25.00 -35.74
N ARG A 9 56.90 26.23 -36.20
CA ARG A 9 55.99 27.20 -35.56
C ARG A 9 54.53 26.75 -35.63
N GLN A 10 54.08 26.22 -36.76
CA GLN A 10 52.73 25.65 -36.90
C GLN A 10 52.50 24.47 -35.94
N LYS A 11 53.47 23.54 -35.82
CA LYS A 11 53.38 22.42 -34.87
C LYS A 11 53.30 22.89 -33.42
N ALA A 12 54.06 23.93 -33.04
CA ALA A 12 54.00 24.50 -31.70
C ALA A 12 52.63 25.15 -31.41
N TYR A 13 52.06 25.86 -32.39
CA TYR A 13 50.74 26.48 -32.28
C TYR A 13 49.62 25.44 -32.17
N PHE A 14 49.63 24.42 -33.06
CA PHE A 14 48.69 23.30 -33.01
C PHE A 14 48.80 22.49 -31.72
N LYS A 15 50.01 22.30 -31.17
CA LYS A 15 50.19 21.61 -29.88
C LYS A 15 49.54 22.38 -28.73
N LYS A 16 49.62 23.71 -28.74
CA LYS A 16 48.98 24.59 -27.74
C LYS A 16 47.46 24.58 -27.89
N LEU A 17 46.97 24.63 -29.13
CA LEU A 17 45.55 24.58 -29.47
C LEU A 17 44.94 23.22 -29.09
N TYR A 18 45.59 22.12 -29.47
CA TYR A 18 45.18 20.76 -29.15
C TYR A 18 45.14 20.54 -27.63
N ARG A 19 46.09 21.08 -26.88
CA ARG A 19 46.09 20.98 -25.40
C ARG A 19 44.87 21.69 -24.78
N LYS A 20 44.45 22.82 -25.33
CA LYS A 20 43.22 23.52 -24.90
C LYS A 20 41.96 22.75 -25.29
N ILE A 21 41.88 22.27 -26.53
CA ILE A 21 40.75 21.48 -27.02
C ILE A 21 40.62 20.18 -26.21
N ALA A 22 41.72 19.48 -25.97
CA ALA A 22 41.74 18.27 -25.14
C ALA A 22 41.23 18.54 -23.72
N PHE A 23 41.59 19.68 -23.12
CA PHE A 23 41.09 20.05 -21.80
C PHE A 23 39.58 20.30 -21.79
N VAL A 24 39.06 21.01 -22.80
CA VAL A 24 37.62 21.26 -22.95
C VAL A 24 36.85 19.97 -23.21
N CYS A 25 37.35 19.10 -24.08
CA CYS A 25 36.76 17.80 -24.36
C CYS A 25 36.74 16.91 -23.10
N MET A 26 37.80 16.93 -22.30
CA MET A 26 37.90 16.13 -21.08
C MET A 26 36.89 16.60 -20.03
N LEU A 27 36.72 17.92 -19.84
CA LEU A 27 35.68 18.49 -18.97
C LEU A 27 34.26 18.13 -19.43
N LEU A 28 33.98 18.22 -20.74
CA LEU A 28 32.68 17.82 -21.29
C LEU A 28 32.41 16.34 -21.07
N PHE A 29 33.41 15.49 -21.24
CA PHE A 29 33.28 14.05 -21.02
C PHE A 29 32.99 13.73 -19.54
N CYS A 30 33.69 14.40 -18.62
CA CYS A 30 33.43 14.29 -17.19
C CYS A 30 32.00 14.73 -16.82
N ALA A 31 31.52 15.85 -17.38
CA ALA A 31 30.17 16.33 -17.15
C ALA A 31 29.13 15.33 -17.65
N LEU A 32 29.31 14.77 -18.86
CA LEU A 32 28.40 13.76 -19.42
C LEU A 32 28.37 12.48 -18.58
N ALA A 33 29.53 11.98 -18.15
CA ALA A 33 29.63 10.80 -17.30
C ALA A 33 28.95 11.02 -15.94
N PHE A 34 29.14 12.21 -15.34
CA PHE A 34 28.49 12.57 -14.09
C PHE A 34 26.97 12.67 -14.24
N CYS A 35 26.48 13.34 -15.28
CA CYS A 35 25.05 13.42 -15.58
C CYS A 35 24.44 12.02 -15.79
N PHE A 36 25.11 11.14 -16.54
CA PHE A 36 24.64 9.76 -16.75
C PHE A 36 24.60 8.95 -15.45
N GLY A 37 25.63 9.11 -14.60
CA GLY A 37 25.68 8.50 -13.28
C GLY A 37 24.54 8.97 -12.37
N VAL A 38 24.31 10.29 -12.29
CA VAL A 38 23.22 10.88 -11.50
C VAL A 38 21.86 10.40 -12.00
N VAL A 39 21.61 10.42 -13.31
CA VAL A 39 20.34 9.93 -13.88
C VAL A 39 20.12 8.45 -13.59
N LYS A 40 21.16 7.61 -13.68
CA LYS A 40 21.06 6.19 -13.33
C LYS A 40 20.83 5.95 -11.84
N ILE A 41 21.45 6.73 -10.96
CA ILE A 41 21.22 6.64 -9.51
C ILE A 41 19.80 7.08 -9.17
N VAL A 42 19.35 8.21 -9.74
CA VAL A 42 17.99 8.73 -9.54
C VAL A 42 16.95 7.79 -10.13
N SER A 43 17.18 7.20 -11.31
CA SER A 43 16.23 6.23 -11.90
C SER A 43 16.22 4.90 -11.14
N TYR A 44 17.38 4.43 -10.66
CA TYR A 44 17.47 3.26 -9.78
C TYR A 44 16.76 3.50 -8.45
N PHE A 45 16.94 4.67 -7.83
CA PHE A 45 16.18 5.07 -6.64
C PHE A 45 14.69 5.28 -6.95
N SER A 46 14.33 5.87 -8.09
CA SER A 46 12.92 6.08 -8.47
C SER A 46 12.20 4.76 -8.75
N SER A 47 12.89 3.76 -9.32
CA SER A 47 12.34 2.42 -9.51
C SER A 47 12.33 1.59 -8.23
N LYS A 48 13.29 1.81 -7.31
CA LYS A 48 13.32 1.12 -6.01
C LYS A 48 12.48 1.80 -4.92
N ASN A 49 12.10 3.06 -5.11
CA ASN A 49 11.23 3.81 -4.19
C ASN A 49 9.74 3.66 -4.52
N CYS A 50 9.37 2.78 -5.44
CA CYS A 50 8.08 2.09 -5.33
C CYS A 50 8.22 0.92 -4.33
N VAL A 51 8.85 1.17 -3.18
CA VAL A 51 8.38 0.52 -1.96
C VAL A 51 6.99 1.09 -1.82
N ILE A 52 5.99 0.32 -2.25
CA ILE A 52 4.65 0.44 -1.71
C ILE A 52 4.92 0.50 -0.21
N GLN A 53 4.82 1.68 0.39
CA GLN A 53 4.57 1.78 1.80
C GLN A 53 3.26 1.00 1.93
N GLN A 54 3.39 -0.29 2.20
CA GLN A 54 2.55 -0.90 3.20
C GLN A 54 2.84 -0.05 4.43
N ILE A 55 2.14 1.08 4.50
CA ILE A 55 1.49 1.47 5.75
C ILE A 55 1.09 0.11 6.32
N PRO A 56 1.59 -0.30 7.49
CA PRO A 56 0.92 -1.34 8.20
C PRO A 56 -0.47 -0.74 8.41
N VAL A 57 -1.38 -1.02 7.48
CA VAL A 57 -2.79 -0.93 7.74
C VAL A 57 -2.87 -1.98 8.81
N GLU A 58 -2.86 -1.52 10.06
CA GLU A 58 -3.52 -2.24 11.12
C GLU A 58 -4.89 -2.56 10.53
N LEU A 59 -4.97 -3.74 9.94
CA LEU A 59 -6.19 -4.42 9.60
C LEU A 59 -6.78 -4.92 10.93
N THR A 60 -6.87 -4.01 11.91
CA THR A 60 -7.52 -4.22 13.17
C THR A 60 -8.98 -4.36 12.83
N ILE A 61 -9.46 -5.60 12.87
CA ILE A 61 -10.88 -5.91 12.90
C ILE A 61 -11.51 -4.90 13.86
N PRO A 62 -12.55 -4.15 13.43
CA PRO A 62 -13.12 -3.10 14.26
C PRO A 62 -13.50 -3.66 15.63
N VAL A 63 -13.14 -2.91 16.67
CA VAL A 63 -13.44 -3.28 18.05
C VAL A 63 -14.84 -2.79 18.38
N PHE A 64 -15.76 -3.73 18.59
CA PHE A 64 -17.11 -3.43 19.05
C PHE A 64 -17.23 -3.76 20.55
N ASP A 65 -17.98 -2.94 21.29
CA ASP A 65 -18.24 -3.21 22.71
C ASP A 65 -19.38 -4.23 22.87
N LEU A 66 -19.01 -5.50 22.72
CA LEU A 66 -19.92 -6.64 22.89
C LEU A 66 -20.62 -6.67 24.26
N ARG A 67 -20.02 -6.08 25.31
CA ARG A 67 -20.63 -6.07 26.64
C ARG A 67 -21.81 -5.11 26.68
N VAL A 68 -21.65 -3.92 26.10
CA VAL A 68 -22.73 -2.93 26.01
C VAL A 68 -23.86 -3.47 25.15
N TYR A 69 -23.53 -3.97 23.95
CA TYR A 69 -24.52 -4.56 23.04
C TYR A 69 -25.29 -5.72 23.69
N CYS A 70 -24.60 -6.72 24.25
CA CYS A 70 -25.30 -7.85 24.86
C CYS A 70 -26.07 -7.48 26.13
N LYS A 71 -25.66 -6.43 26.85
CA LYS A 71 -26.43 -5.91 27.98
C LYS A 71 -27.71 -5.23 27.53
N GLU A 72 -27.69 -4.51 26.41
CA GLU A 72 -28.89 -3.91 25.79
C GLU A 72 -29.86 -4.99 25.30
N ILE A 73 -29.35 -6.03 24.62
CA ILE A 73 -30.16 -7.17 24.19
C ILE A 73 -30.78 -7.88 25.39
N ALA A 74 -30.01 -8.14 26.44
CA ALA A 74 -30.52 -8.82 27.62
C ALA A 74 -31.47 -7.96 28.47
N ALA A 75 -31.40 -6.63 28.35
CA ALA A 75 -32.37 -5.71 28.96
C ALA A 75 -33.73 -5.70 28.23
N SER A 76 -33.79 -6.18 26.98
CA SER A 76 -35.04 -6.26 26.21
C SER A 76 -35.94 -7.44 26.58
N VAL A 77 -35.42 -8.41 27.33
CA VAL A 77 -36.15 -9.63 27.74
C VAL A 77 -36.62 -9.57 29.19
N THR A 78 -37.47 -10.51 29.59
CA THR A 78 -37.93 -10.61 30.99
C THR A 78 -36.74 -10.79 31.95
N PRO A 79 -36.78 -10.16 33.15
CA PRO A 79 -35.66 -10.17 34.08
C PRO A 79 -35.14 -11.57 34.46
N ASP A 80 -36.05 -12.54 34.49
CA ASP A 80 -35.76 -13.95 34.80
C ASP A 80 -34.83 -14.59 33.74
N ARG A 81 -34.95 -14.19 32.48
CA ARG A 81 -34.15 -14.73 31.35
C ARG A 81 -32.95 -13.87 30.98
N ASN A 82 -32.79 -12.71 31.62
CA ASN A 82 -31.74 -11.73 31.29
C ASN A 82 -30.34 -12.37 31.33
N LYS A 83 -30.03 -13.16 32.37
CA LYS A 83 -28.71 -13.78 32.53
C LYS A 83 -28.38 -14.79 31.42
N GLU A 84 -29.35 -15.62 31.04
CA GLU A 84 -29.19 -16.62 29.99
C GLU A 84 -29.02 -15.96 28.62
N VAL A 85 -29.84 -14.96 28.32
CA VAL A 85 -29.77 -14.20 27.06
C VAL A 85 -28.46 -13.43 26.95
N TYR A 86 -27.98 -12.82 28.03
CA TYR A 86 -26.69 -12.14 28.04
C TYR A 86 -25.54 -13.12 27.73
N GLN A 87 -25.49 -14.27 28.40
CA GLN A 87 -24.45 -15.28 28.15
C GLN A 87 -24.51 -15.83 26.72
N HIS A 88 -25.72 -16.09 26.22
CA HIS A 88 -25.91 -16.56 24.87
C HIS A 88 -25.45 -15.53 23.83
N CYS A 89 -25.80 -14.25 24.02
CA CYS A 89 -25.35 -13.16 23.14
C CYS A 89 -23.82 -13.05 23.10
N ILE A 90 -23.15 -13.11 24.25
CA ILE A 90 -21.68 -13.04 24.31
C ILE A 90 -21.04 -14.19 23.53
N ASN A 91 -21.60 -15.40 23.64
CA ASN A 91 -21.10 -16.55 22.89
C ASN A 91 -21.27 -16.35 21.38
N LEU A 92 -22.44 -15.90 20.93
CA LEU A 92 -22.69 -15.64 19.50
C LEU A 92 -21.80 -14.55 18.93
N GLU A 93 -21.61 -13.45 19.65
CA GLU A 93 -20.71 -12.36 19.22
C GLU A 93 -19.26 -12.83 19.17
N SER A 94 -18.85 -13.67 20.12
CA SER A 94 -17.51 -14.27 20.13
C SER A 94 -17.30 -15.21 18.94
N GLU A 95 -18.26 -16.08 18.65
CA GLU A 95 -18.25 -16.95 17.47
C GLU A 95 -18.20 -16.13 16.17
N ALA A 96 -18.98 -15.05 16.07
CA ALA A 96 -18.97 -14.16 14.93
C ALA A 96 -17.59 -13.50 14.75
N TYR A 97 -16.97 -13.05 15.84
CA TYR A 97 -15.61 -12.50 15.81
C TYR A 97 -14.58 -13.53 15.31
N PHE A 98 -14.62 -14.77 15.80
CA PHE A 98 -13.70 -15.82 15.35
C PHE A 98 -13.89 -16.13 13.86
N ALA A 99 -15.13 -16.22 13.40
CA ALA A 99 -15.43 -16.44 11.99
C ALA A 99 -14.93 -15.27 11.13
N ILE A 100 -15.15 -14.02 11.56
CA ILE A 100 -14.60 -12.84 10.87
C ILE A 100 -13.09 -12.93 10.79
N ARG A 101 -12.41 -13.26 11.90
CA ARG A 101 -10.96 -13.38 11.96
C ARG A 101 -10.41 -14.42 10.98
N GLU A 102 -11.06 -15.57 10.87
CA GLU A 102 -10.69 -16.62 9.91
C GLU A 102 -10.85 -16.13 8.46
N MET A 103 -11.94 -15.43 8.17
CA MET A 103 -12.24 -14.94 6.82
C MET A 103 -11.51 -13.64 6.45
N TRP A 104 -10.99 -12.91 7.42
CA TRP A 104 -10.47 -11.56 7.26
C TRP A 104 -9.39 -11.48 6.20
N ASP A 105 -8.43 -12.40 6.22
CA ASP A 105 -7.32 -12.41 5.26
C ASP A 105 -7.74 -12.84 3.85
N MET A 106 -8.88 -13.53 3.73
CA MET A 106 -9.45 -13.97 2.45
C MET A 106 -10.28 -12.88 1.76
N LEU A 107 -10.66 -11.83 2.47
CA LEU A 107 -11.50 -10.76 1.95
C LEU A 107 -10.67 -9.68 1.25
N SER A 108 -11.22 -9.12 0.16
CA SER A 108 -10.60 -7.99 -0.53
C SER A 108 -10.67 -6.72 0.35
N GLU A 109 -9.68 -5.83 0.20
CA GLU A 109 -9.65 -4.54 0.93
C GLU A 109 -10.87 -3.66 0.62
N THR A 110 -11.45 -3.80 -0.57
CA THR A 110 -12.69 -3.11 -0.95
C THR A 110 -13.89 -3.61 -0.15
N THR A 111 -14.01 -4.93 0.02
CA THR A 111 -15.08 -5.55 0.80
C THR A 111 -14.97 -5.21 2.28
N LYS A 112 -13.74 -5.26 2.83
CA LYS A 112 -13.46 -4.81 4.21
C LYS A 112 -13.93 -3.39 4.45
N LYS A 113 -13.51 -2.44 3.60
CA LYS A 113 -13.91 -1.02 3.72
C LYS A 113 -15.41 -0.82 3.58
N LYS A 114 -16.06 -1.52 2.65
CA LYS A 114 -17.51 -1.41 2.42
C LYS A 114 -18.30 -1.88 3.65
N CYS A 115 -18.00 -3.06 4.18
CA CYS A 115 -18.71 -3.62 5.32
C CYS A 115 -18.40 -2.89 6.62
N VAL A 116 -17.15 -2.48 6.86
CA VAL A 116 -16.81 -1.65 8.03
C VAL A 116 -17.50 -0.28 7.97
N LYS A 117 -17.72 0.29 6.77
CA LYS A 117 -18.50 1.54 6.62
C LYS A 117 -20.00 1.32 6.83
N MET A 118 -20.52 0.15 6.47
CA MET A 118 -21.93 -0.20 6.66
C MET A 118 -22.26 -0.39 8.14
N VAL A 119 -21.36 -1.06 8.86
CA VAL A 119 -21.44 -1.26 10.30
C VAL A 119 -20.85 -0.04 11.00
N ARG A 120 -21.68 1.00 11.21
CA ARG A 120 -21.24 2.30 11.76
C ARG A 120 -20.40 2.14 13.04
N PRO A 121 -19.39 3.00 13.27
CA PRO A 121 -18.67 3.07 14.53
C PRO A 121 -19.58 3.69 15.60
N GLY A 122 -20.32 2.85 16.33
CA GLY A 122 -21.22 3.28 17.41
C GLY A 122 -22.25 2.20 17.76
N ASP A 123 -22.94 1.69 16.74
CA ASP A 123 -24.04 0.70 16.89
C ASP A 123 -23.72 -0.65 16.21
N GLY A 124 -22.47 -0.81 15.78
CA GLY A 124 -22.01 -2.01 15.11
C GLY A 124 -21.81 -3.19 16.06
N ASN A 125 -22.10 -4.40 15.58
CA ASN A 125 -21.77 -5.65 16.26
C ASN A 125 -21.07 -6.61 15.30
N TYR A 126 -20.43 -7.65 15.83
CA TYR A 126 -19.69 -8.62 15.02
C TYR A 126 -20.64 -9.44 14.15
N PHE A 127 -21.86 -9.67 14.61
CA PHE A 127 -22.88 -10.39 13.84
C PHE A 127 -23.20 -9.70 12.50
N LEU A 128 -23.48 -8.39 12.52
CA LEU A 128 -23.76 -7.57 11.34
C LEU A 128 -22.56 -7.48 10.40
N LEU A 129 -21.36 -7.39 10.97
CA LEU A 129 -20.13 -7.36 10.17
C LEU A 129 -19.92 -8.69 9.44
N ARG A 130 -20.14 -9.81 10.13
CA ARG A 130 -20.07 -11.15 9.54
C ARG A 130 -21.09 -11.31 8.42
N ASP A 131 -22.32 -10.89 8.65
CA ASP A 131 -23.39 -10.99 7.65
C ASP A 131 -23.06 -10.21 6.37
N CYS A 132 -22.54 -8.98 6.51
CA CYS A 132 -22.09 -8.21 5.35
C CYS A 132 -21.01 -8.94 4.55
N PHE A 133 -20.04 -9.58 5.22
CA PHE A 133 -19.00 -10.35 4.51
C PHE A 133 -19.54 -11.57 3.79
N LEU A 134 -20.53 -12.26 4.35
CA LEU A 134 -21.15 -13.40 3.69
C LEU A 134 -21.95 -12.95 2.45
N ASN A 135 -22.71 -11.86 2.57
CA ASN A 135 -23.51 -11.32 1.47
C ASN A 135 -22.63 -10.85 0.29
N GLU A 136 -21.55 -10.12 0.56
CA GLU A 136 -20.63 -9.68 -0.50
C GLU A 136 -19.94 -10.86 -1.20
N ARG A 137 -19.63 -11.93 -0.47
CA ARG A 137 -19.04 -13.15 -1.03
C ARG A 137 -20.02 -13.88 -1.95
N GLU A 138 -21.31 -13.87 -1.60
CA GLU A 138 -22.36 -14.47 -2.42
C GLU A 138 -22.65 -13.62 -3.67
N ASP A 139 -22.65 -12.30 -3.54
CA ASP A 139 -22.77 -11.36 -4.66
C ASP A 139 -21.60 -11.48 -5.64
N GLU A 140 -20.37 -11.64 -5.15
CA GLU A 140 -19.20 -11.92 -6.00
C GLU A 140 -19.38 -13.24 -6.76
N LYS A 141 -19.83 -14.32 -6.10
CA LYS A 141 -20.10 -15.61 -6.76
C LYS A 141 -21.21 -15.50 -7.80
N ASN A 142 -22.27 -14.76 -7.51
CA ASN A 142 -23.39 -14.56 -8.43
C ASN A 142 -22.99 -13.69 -9.64
N LYS A 143 -22.16 -12.65 -9.45
CA LYS A 143 -21.56 -11.89 -10.55
C LYS A 143 -20.71 -12.75 -11.47
N VAL A 144 -19.90 -13.65 -10.92
CA VAL A 144 -19.09 -14.59 -11.71
C VAL A 144 -19.97 -15.56 -12.49
N ARG A 145 -21.06 -16.05 -11.88
CA ARG A 145 -21.97 -17.01 -12.50
C ARG A 145 -22.84 -16.38 -13.61
N ASN A 146 -23.15 -15.10 -13.53
CA ASN A 146 -23.95 -14.38 -14.53
C ASN A 146 -23.13 -13.85 -15.73
N HIS A 147 -21.84 -14.22 -15.82
CA HIS A 147 -20.94 -13.75 -16.88
C HIS A 147 -20.72 -14.79 -18.00
N PHE A 148 -21.60 -15.79 -18.09
CA PHE A 148 -21.62 -16.82 -19.14
C PHE A 148 -22.68 -16.53 -20.21
#